data_AF-A0A352PBC9-F1
#
_entry.id   AF-A0A352PBC9-F1
#
_cell.length_a   1.000
_cell.length_b   1.000
_cell.length_c   1.000
_cell.angle_alpha   90.00
_cell.angle_beta   90.00
_cell.angle_gamma   90.00
#
_symmetry.space_group_name_H-M   'P 1'
#
loop_
_entity.id
_entity.type
_entity.pdbx_description
1 polymer ?
#
loop_
_entity_poly.entity_id
_entity_poly.type
_entity_poly.pdbx_seq_one_letter_code
_entity_poly.pdbx_strand_id
1 'polypeptide(L)'
;MPSLLLKRDFTQGSYYHLKHTAKKDTLLFRTDADYKNFLLLLSYYLRFPDATPLSWVKRLTPQTVIAKRNASTLGASPVTLHGFLLLPDHFHLVLRENQGGPQPGISNLLRRTSVGYAMYYNQTYKVHGTIYRGKYKNILLSQQDLSPLIHSLHHHAGVNNTFLALPTHSSRTDYAGTPRPWITPLPLETNAPPLDPTSRLLLD
;
A
#
# COMPACT_ATOMS: atom_id res chain seq x y z
N MET A 1 -0.83 -25.11 -8.21
CA MET A 1 -2.16 -24.69 -7.69
C MET A 1 -2.15 -23.17 -7.50
N PRO A 2 -3.21 -22.44 -7.89
CA PRO A 2 -3.35 -21.02 -7.56
C PRO A 2 -3.38 -20.87 -6.03
N SER A 3 -2.60 -19.94 -5.47
CA SER A 3 -2.67 -19.67 -4.04
C SER A 3 -4.02 -19.07 -3.68
N LEU A 4 -4.71 -19.63 -2.68
CA LEU A 4 -6.02 -19.16 -2.18
C LEU A 4 -6.05 -17.66 -1.83
N LEU A 5 -4.90 -17.08 -1.52
CA LEU A 5 -4.74 -15.67 -1.12
C LEU A 5 -4.27 -14.76 -2.27
N LEU A 6 -4.41 -15.18 -3.54
CA LEU A 6 -4.13 -14.33 -4.69
C LEU A 6 -5.39 -14.18 -5.54
N LYS A 7 -6.29 -13.29 -5.12
CA LYS A 7 -7.37 -12.83 -6.00
C LYS A 7 -6.81 -11.89 -7.05
N ARG A 8 -7.31 -12.03 -8.27
CA ARG A 8 -6.99 -11.19 -9.44
C ARG A 8 -8.23 -10.50 -9.99
N ASP A 9 -9.38 -11.03 -9.64
CA ASP A 9 -10.73 -10.53 -9.78
C ASP A 9 -11.05 -9.55 -8.63
N PHE A 10 -10.57 -8.31 -8.77
CA PHE A 10 -10.98 -7.25 -7.84
C PHE A 10 -12.32 -6.67 -8.28
N THR A 11 -13.29 -6.71 -7.37
CA THR A 11 -14.64 -6.21 -7.59
C THR A 11 -14.69 -4.72 -7.33
N GLN A 12 -15.28 -3.97 -8.25
CA GLN A 12 -15.48 -2.53 -8.09
C GLN A 12 -16.27 -2.22 -6.80
N GLY A 13 -15.83 -1.20 -6.08
CA GLY A 13 -16.42 -0.76 -4.81
C GLY A 13 -16.02 -1.58 -3.59
N SER A 14 -15.30 -2.69 -3.77
CA SER A 14 -14.92 -3.60 -2.68
C SER A 14 -13.57 -3.23 -2.05
N TYR A 15 -13.40 -3.64 -0.79
CA TYR A 15 -12.22 -3.36 0.02
C TYR A 15 -11.34 -4.59 0.16
N TYR A 16 -10.03 -4.38 0.18
CA TYR A 16 -9.04 -5.44 0.23
C TYR A 16 -7.91 -5.12 1.20
N HIS A 17 -7.55 -6.11 2.02
CA HIS A 17 -6.29 -6.10 2.77
C HIS A 17 -5.24 -6.85 1.96
N LEU A 18 -4.12 -6.18 1.76
CA LEU A 18 -3.00 -6.66 0.99
C LEU A 18 -1.78 -6.78 1.87
N LYS A 19 -1.04 -7.88 1.72
CA LYS A 19 0.27 -8.07 2.33
C LYS A 19 1.29 -8.49 1.29
N HIS A 20 2.47 -7.87 1.29
CA HIS A 20 3.61 -8.34 0.49
C HIS A 20 4.87 -8.47 1.34
N THR A 21 5.40 -9.68 1.39
CA THR A 21 6.60 -10.02 2.19
C THR A 21 7.85 -10.07 1.34
N ALA A 22 8.97 -9.65 1.91
CA ALA A 22 10.30 -9.94 1.41
C ALA A 22 10.54 -11.44 1.29
N LYS A 23 11.54 -11.81 0.48
CA LYS A 23 12.10 -13.16 0.51
C LYS A 23 12.74 -13.45 1.88
N LYS A 24 13.00 -14.72 2.15
CA LYS A 24 13.64 -15.16 3.38
C LYS A 24 14.95 -14.38 3.61
N ASP A 25 15.21 -14.01 4.86
CA ASP A 25 16.44 -13.32 5.30
C ASP A 25 16.69 -11.99 4.59
N THR A 26 15.63 -11.30 4.16
CA THR A 26 15.70 -9.99 3.50
C THR A 26 14.79 -8.99 4.19
N LEU A 27 15.30 -7.80 4.49
CA LEU A 27 14.49 -6.65 4.89
C LEU A 27 14.16 -5.82 3.65
N LEU A 28 12.88 -5.52 3.43
CA LEU A 28 12.45 -4.53 2.44
C LEU A 28 13.02 -3.17 2.81
N PHE A 29 12.82 -2.71 4.04
CA PHE A 29 13.23 -1.38 4.46
C PHE A 29 14.37 -1.48 5.48
N ARG A 30 15.59 -1.15 5.06
CA ARG A 30 16.80 -1.17 5.91
C ARG A 30 17.10 0.19 6.52
N THR A 31 16.64 1.26 5.86
CA THR A 31 16.91 2.65 6.20
C THR A 31 15.65 3.50 6.03
N ASP A 32 15.61 4.67 6.65
CA ASP A 32 14.51 5.63 6.48
C ASP A 32 14.34 6.09 5.02
N ALA A 33 15.43 6.13 4.24
CA ALA A 33 15.38 6.40 2.81
C ALA A 33 14.54 5.37 2.05
N ASP A 34 14.54 4.12 2.48
CA ASP A 34 13.76 3.05 1.84
C ASP A 34 12.26 3.25 2.04
N TYR A 35 11.84 3.58 3.27
CA TYR A 35 10.44 3.90 3.58
C TYR A 35 9.98 5.11 2.77
N LYS A 36 10.80 6.17 2.72
CA LYS A 36 10.50 7.38 1.94
C LYS A 36 10.36 7.08 0.44
N ASN A 37 11.26 6.29 -0.13
CA ASN A 37 11.20 5.91 -1.56
C ASN A 37 9.97 5.05 -1.87
N PHE A 38 9.63 4.10 -0.99
CA PHE A 38 8.43 3.28 -1.17
C PHE A 38 7.15 4.14 -1.14
N LEU A 39 7.03 5.04 -0.16
CA LEU A 39 5.90 5.96 -0.07
C LEU A 39 5.85 6.95 -1.24
N LEU A 40 7.00 7.38 -1.75
CA LEU A 40 7.05 8.21 -2.94
C LEU A 40 6.46 7.48 -4.15
N LEU A 41 6.87 6.22 -4.39
CA LEU A 41 6.32 5.39 -5.47
C LEU A 41 4.82 5.15 -5.28
N LEU A 42 4.40 4.73 -4.09
CA LEU A 42 3.00 4.45 -3.77
C LEU A 42 2.13 5.68 -3.98
N SER A 43 2.50 6.82 -3.39
CA SER A 43 1.77 8.08 -3.54
C SER A 43 1.78 8.61 -4.97
N TYR A 44 2.86 8.38 -5.72
CA TYR A 44 2.94 8.77 -7.12
C TYR A 44 1.94 7.99 -7.97
N TYR A 45 1.89 6.66 -7.83
CA TYR A 45 1.00 5.82 -8.63
C TYR A 45 -0.46 5.85 -8.19
N LEU A 46 -0.75 6.23 -6.94
CA LEU A 46 -2.11 6.56 -6.50
C LEU A 46 -2.63 7.85 -7.15
N ARG A 47 -1.77 8.88 -7.27
CA ARG A 47 -2.16 10.18 -7.85
C ARG A 47 -2.14 10.18 -9.37
N PHE A 48 -1.27 9.37 -9.97
CA PHE A 48 -1.04 9.32 -11.42
C PHE A 48 -1.03 7.87 -11.93
N PRO A 49 -2.18 7.20 -11.89
CA PRO A 49 -2.32 5.78 -12.26
C PRO A 49 -1.86 5.44 -13.68
N ASP A 50 -1.96 6.39 -14.61
CA ASP A 50 -1.60 6.29 -16.03
C ASP A 50 -0.33 7.07 -16.41
N ALA A 51 0.34 7.75 -15.47
CA ALA A 51 1.55 8.49 -15.80
C ALA A 51 2.72 7.57 -16.20
N THR A 52 3.77 8.15 -16.78
CA THR A 52 5.04 7.47 -17.04
C THR A 52 5.67 6.88 -15.76
N PRO A 53 6.57 5.87 -15.86
CA PRO A 53 7.35 5.41 -14.72
C PRO A 53 8.07 6.55 -13.98
N LEU A 54 8.14 6.48 -12.65
CA LEU A 54 8.76 7.54 -11.85
C LEU A 54 10.25 7.73 -12.18
N SER A 55 10.95 6.64 -12.52
CA SER A 55 12.36 6.68 -12.94
C SER A 55 12.61 7.51 -14.20
N TRP A 56 11.59 7.77 -15.02
CA TRP A 56 11.70 8.62 -16.21
C TRP A 56 11.43 10.10 -15.91
N VAL A 57 10.99 10.41 -14.69
CA VAL A 57 10.70 11.77 -14.27
C VAL A 57 11.99 12.39 -13.74
N LYS A 58 12.60 13.29 -14.53
CA LYS A 58 13.86 13.98 -14.16
C LYS A 58 13.76 14.73 -12.83
N ARG A 59 12.61 15.36 -12.54
CA ARG A 59 12.35 16.08 -11.29
C ARG A 59 10.85 16.10 -10.99
N LEU A 60 10.47 15.74 -9.78
CA LEU A 60 9.11 15.93 -9.26
C LEU A 60 8.99 17.32 -8.63
N THR A 61 8.53 18.31 -9.40
CA THR A 61 8.14 19.63 -8.89
C THR A 61 6.62 19.75 -8.79
N PRO A 62 6.08 20.72 -8.01
CA PRO A 62 4.65 21.02 -8.02
C PRO A 62 4.08 21.22 -9.44
N GLN A 63 4.82 21.88 -10.34
CA GLN A 63 4.37 22.05 -11.74
C GLN A 63 4.27 20.71 -12.46
N THR A 64 5.25 19.81 -12.31
CA THR A 64 5.18 18.48 -12.95
C THR A 64 4.05 17.62 -12.39
N VAL A 65 3.72 17.78 -11.10
CA VAL A 65 2.59 17.12 -10.44
C VAL A 65 1.27 17.62 -11.03
N ILE A 66 1.10 18.93 -11.18
CA ILE A 66 -0.11 19.52 -11.78
C ILE A 66 -0.24 19.10 -13.25
N ALA A 67 0.84 19.20 -14.03
CA ALA A 67 0.83 18.81 -15.44
C ALA A 67 0.44 17.33 -15.62
N LYS A 68 0.99 16.43 -14.80
CA LYS A 68 0.65 15.00 -14.83
C LYS A 68 -0.78 14.73 -14.39
N ARG A 69 -1.29 15.46 -13.39
CA ARG A 69 -2.70 15.36 -12.97
C ARG A 69 -3.63 15.73 -14.12
N ASN A 70 -3.36 16.85 -14.78
CA ASN A 70 -4.18 17.35 -15.88
C ASN A 70 -4.10 16.49 -17.14
N ALA A 71 -3.00 15.77 -17.33
CA ALA A 71 -2.82 14.83 -18.43
C ALA A 71 -3.45 13.45 -18.19
N SER A 72 -3.93 13.15 -16.97
CA SER A 72 -4.52 11.86 -16.66
C SER A 72 -5.85 11.69 -17.41
N THR A 73 -5.97 10.58 -18.12
CA THR A 73 -7.16 10.23 -18.92
C THR A 73 -8.20 9.46 -18.12
N LEU A 74 -7.84 8.99 -16.93
CA LEU A 74 -8.68 8.13 -16.10
C LEU A 74 -9.78 8.90 -15.33
N GLY A 75 -9.67 10.24 -15.24
CA GLY A 75 -10.63 11.13 -14.57
C GLY A 75 -10.65 10.99 -13.03
N ALA A 76 -10.86 9.78 -12.52
CA ALA A 76 -10.81 9.43 -11.11
C ALA A 76 -9.70 8.39 -10.82
N SER A 77 -9.18 8.36 -9.60
CA SER A 77 -8.21 7.35 -9.20
C SER A 77 -8.86 5.96 -9.20
N PRO A 78 -8.29 4.96 -9.89
CA PRO A 78 -8.83 3.61 -9.95
C PRO A 78 -8.72 2.86 -8.62
N VAL A 79 -7.96 3.40 -7.65
CA VAL A 79 -7.77 2.83 -6.32
C VAL A 79 -7.81 3.92 -5.26
N THR A 80 -8.47 3.65 -4.14
CA THR A 80 -8.36 4.48 -2.93
C THR A 80 -7.56 3.74 -1.87
N LEU A 81 -6.60 4.43 -1.24
CA LEU A 81 -5.84 3.91 -0.10
C LEU A 81 -6.48 4.42 1.20
N HIS A 82 -6.89 3.50 2.06
CA HIS A 82 -7.50 3.81 3.35
C HIS A 82 -6.51 3.74 4.50
N GLY A 83 -5.55 2.82 4.44
CA GLY A 83 -4.55 2.66 5.48
C GLY A 83 -3.37 1.82 5.02
N PHE A 84 -2.23 2.00 5.68
CA PHE A 84 -1.04 1.20 5.46
C PHE A 84 -0.20 1.05 6.73
N LEU A 85 0.65 0.03 6.72
CA LEU A 85 1.75 -0.21 7.65
C LEU A 85 2.95 -0.78 6.88
N LEU A 86 4.11 -0.16 7.02
CA LEU A 86 5.38 -0.61 6.46
C LEU A 86 6.24 -1.17 7.60
N LEU A 87 6.52 -2.46 7.57
CA LEU A 87 7.39 -3.16 8.50
C LEU A 87 8.71 -3.53 7.80
N PRO A 88 9.83 -3.71 8.53
CA PRO A 88 11.13 -3.93 7.92
C PRO A 88 11.17 -5.02 6.84
N ASP A 89 10.42 -6.11 6.99
CA ASP A 89 10.41 -7.27 6.09
C ASP A 89 9.14 -7.39 5.24
N HIS A 90 8.09 -6.59 5.46
CA HIS A 90 6.85 -6.64 4.69
C HIS A 90 6.01 -5.37 4.82
N PHE A 91 4.95 -5.26 4.02
CA PHE A 91 4.00 -4.15 4.15
C PHE A 91 2.56 -4.62 4.03
N HIS A 92 1.66 -3.84 4.64
CA HIS A 92 0.21 -3.99 4.54
C HIS A 92 -0.41 -2.75 3.90
N LEU A 93 -1.39 -2.96 3.03
CA LEU A 93 -2.22 -1.90 2.44
C LEU A 93 -3.71 -2.27 2.61
N VAL A 94 -4.54 -1.28 2.92
CA VAL A 94 -6.00 -1.38 2.90
C VAL A 94 -6.49 -0.53 1.74
N LEU A 95 -6.94 -1.19 0.68
CA LEU A 95 -7.30 -0.55 -0.60
C LEU A 95 -8.77 -0.76 -0.92
N ARG A 96 -9.39 0.21 -1.58
CA ARG A 96 -10.67 0.06 -2.28
C ARG A 96 -10.44 0.07 -3.78
N GLU A 97 -10.99 -0.92 -4.47
CA GLU A 97 -10.98 -0.97 -5.93
C GLU A 97 -12.09 -0.06 -6.47
N ASN A 98 -11.75 0.97 -7.25
CA ASN A 98 -12.73 1.92 -7.79
C ASN A 98 -13.06 1.65 -9.28
N GLN A 99 -12.18 0.94 -10.00
CA GLN A 99 -12.33 0.68 -11.43
C GLN A 99 -12.91 -0.71 -11.69
N GLY A 100 -12.34 -1.75 -11.08
CA GLY A 100 -12.67 -3.14 -11.35
C GLY A 100 -12.35 -3.57 -12.79
N GLY A 101 -13.02 -4.62 -13.27
CA GLY A 101 -12.92 -5.07 -14.66
C GLY A 101 -11.67 -5.93 -14.99
N PRO A 102 -11.35 -6.12 -16.28
CA PRO A 102 -10.29 -7.05 -16.72
C PRO A 102 -8.87 -6.58 -16.39
N GLN A 103 -8.69 -5.28 -16.10
CA GLN A 103 -7.42 -4.70 -15.65
C GLN A 103 -7.63 -3.89 -14.36
N PRO A 104 -7.70 -4.56 -13.19
CA PRO A 104 -8.03 -3.86 -11.96
C PRO A 104 -6.99 -2.84 -11.54
N GLY A 105 -7.46 -1.73 -10.96
CA GLY A 105 -6.62 -0.65 -10.47
C GLY A 105 -5.59 -1.13 -9.45
N ILE A 106 -6.01 -1.97 -8.51
CA ILE A 106 -5.14 -2.51 -7.45
C ILE A 106 -3.98 -3.31 -8.06
N SER A 107 -4.25 -4.11 -9.09
CA SER A 107 -3.22 -4.90 -9.77
C SER A 107 -2.19 -3.99 -10.46
N ASN A 108 -2.65 -2.93 -11.11
CA ASN A 108 -1.76 -1.95 -11.74
C ASN A 108 -0.92 -1.22 -10.68
N LEU A 109 -1.54 -0.71 -9.61
CA LEU A 109 -0.86 0.00 -8.52
C LEU A 109 0.25 -0.84 -7.89
N LEU A 110 -0.06 -2.08 -7.52
CA LEU A 110 0.89 -2.99 -6.88
C LEU A 110 2.01 -3.38 -7.83
N ARG A 111 1.70 -3.70 -9.09
CA ARG A 111 2.73 -4.00 -10.09
C ARG A 111 3.73 -2.86 -10.20
N ARG A 112 3.25 -1.63 -10.36
CA ARG A 112 4.12 -0.46 -10.57
C ARG A 112 4.92 -0.11 -9.31
N THR A 113 4.28 -0.14 -8.15
CA THR A 113 4.94 0.15 -6.86
C THR A 113 5.97 -0.91 -6.51
N SER A 114 5.61 -2.20 -6.56
CA SER A 114 6.52 -3.30 -6.21
C SER A 114 7.68 -3.44 -7.20
N VAL A 115 7.44 -3.32 -8.51
CA VAL A 115 8.53 -3.39 -9.50
C VAL A 115 9.44 -2.18 -9.37
N GLY A 116 8.89 -0.96 -9.28
CA GLY A 116 9.69 0.25 -9.12
C GLY A 116 10.55 0.21 -7.86
N TYR A 117 9.99 -0.28 -6.76
CA TYR A 117 10.72 -0.40 -5.50
C TYR A 117 11.81 -1.48 -5.56
N ALA A 118 11.53 -2.63 -6.17
CA ALA A 118 12.53 -3.68 -6.36
C ALA A 118 13.70 -3.20 -7.22
N MET A 119 13.45 -2.40 -8.26
CA MET A 119 14.51 -1.80 -9.08
C MET A 119 15.39 -0.85 -8.25
N TYR A 120 14.77 0.05 -7.49
CA TYR A 120 15.47 0.93 -6.54
C TYR A 120 16.31 0.11 -5.56
N TYR A 121 15.72 -0.89 -4.91
CA TYR A 121 16.39 -1.72 -3.91
C TYR A 121 17.61 -2.45 -4.50
N ASN A 122 17.45 -3.07 -5.67
CA ASN A 122 18.52 -3.78 -6.37
C ASN A 122 19.68 -2.83 -6.73
N GLN A 123 19.36 -1.62 -7.20
CA GLN A 123 20.37 -0.61 -7.55
C GLN A 123 21.12 -0.06 -6.33
N THR A 124 20.41 0.18 -5.22
CA THR A 124 20.94 0.72 -3.97
C THR A 124 21.81 -0.30 -3.25
N TYR A 125 21.33 -1.54 -3.10
CA TYR A 125 22.00 -2.60 -2.35
C TYR A 125 22.85 -3.54 -3.19
N LYS A 126 23.00 -3.28 -4.50
CA LYS A 126 23.79 -4.08 -5.45
C LYS A 126 23.41 -5.58 -5.43
N VAL A 127 22.11 -5.85 -5.31
CA VAL A 127 21.56 -7.21 -5.35
C VAL A 127 20.83 -7.45 -6.68
N HIS A 128 20.62 -8.73 -7.01
CA HIS A 128 19.94 -9.14 -8.24
C HIS A 128 18.70 -10.00 -7.95
N GLY A 129 17.75 -9.98 -8.88
CA GLY A 129 16.54 -10.80 -8.84
C GLY A 129 15.40 -10.20 -8.02
N THR A 130 14.46 -11.07 -7.60
CA THR A 130 13.32 -10.66 -6.77
C THR A 130 13.74 -10.39 -5.34
N ILE A 131 13.15 -9.36 -4.74
CA ILE A 131 13.27 -9.04 -3.31
C ILE A 131 12.10 -9.59 -2.50
N TYR A 132 11.02 -10.00 -3.18
CA TYR A 132 9.80 -10.47 -2.55
C TYR A 132 9.64 -11.99 -2.58
N ARG A 133 8.91 -12.53 -1.60
CA ARG A 133 8.50 -13.94 -1.54
C ARG A 133 7.32 -14.21 -2.48
N GLY A 134 7.60 -14.24 -3.78
CA GLY A 134 6.60 -14.52 -4.80
C GLY A 134 5.62 -13.36 -4.99
N LYS A 135 4.33 -13.67 -5.12
CA LYS A 135 3.26 -12.68 -5.33
C LYS A 135 2.73 -12.17 -3.99
N TYR A 136 2.18 -10.96 -3.98
CA TYR A 136 1.45 -10.45 -2.82
C TYR A 136 0.24 -11.33 -2.49
N LYS A 137 -0.18 -11.29 -1.21
CA LYS A 137 -1.39 -11.92 -0.71
C LYS A 137 -2.48 -10.86 -0.55
N ASN A 138 -3.73 -11.22 -0.79
CA ASN A 138 -4.88 -10.36 -0.59
C ASN A 138 -6.10 -11.12 -0.08
N ILE A 139 -6.94 -10.40 0.66
CA ILE A 139 -8.24 -10.85 1.14
C ILE A 139 -9.28 -9.76 0.89
N LEU A 140 -10.51 -10.18 0.58
CA LEU A 140 -11.67 -9.29 0.51
C LEU A 140 -12.11 -8.98 1.94
N LEU A 141 -12.38 -7.71 2.23
CA LEU A 141 -12.84 -7.25 3.53
C LEU A 141 -14.34 -6.96 3.49
N SER A 142 -15.04 -7.34 4.56
CA SER A 142 -16.37 -6.81 4.84
C SER A 142 -16.26 -5.41 5.45
N GLN A 143 -17.36 -4.65 5.49
CA GLN A 143 -17.38 -3.34 6.14
C GLN A 143 -17.04 -3.44 7.64
N GLN A 144 -17.46 -4.52 8.31
CA GLN A 144 -17.24 -4.75 9.74
C GLN A 144 -15.76 -5.02 10.06
N ASP A 145 -14.99 -5.54 9.10
CA ASP A 145 -13.57 -5.84 9.29
C ASP A 145 -12.67 -4.60 9.18
N LEU A 146 -13.14 -3.52 8.54
CA LEU A 146 -12.28 -2.38 8.18
C LEU A 146 -11.74 -1.64 9.38
N SER A 147 -12.61 -1.20 10.28
CA SER A 147 -12.20 -0.44 11.48
C SER A 147 -11.30 -1.30 12.40
N PRO A 148 -11.68 -2.54 12.78
CA PRO A 148 -10.81 -3.43 13.52
C PRO A 148 -9.43 -3.68 12.87
N LEU A 149 -9.40 -3.89 11.54
CA LEU A 149 -8.13 -4.10 10.83
C LEU A 149 -7.24 -2.87 10.89
N ILE A 150 -7.78 -1.68 10.59
CA ILE A 150 -7.00 -0.43 10.63
C ILE A 150 -6.46 -0.21 12.05
N HIS A 151 -7.31 -0.41 13.07
CA HIS A 151 -6.89 -0.31 14.46
C HIS A 151 -5.73 -1.25 14.77
N SER A 152 -5.81 -2.52 14.36
CA SER A 152 -4.73 -3.51 14.56
C SER A 152 -3.45 -3.18 13.81
N LEU A 153 -3.53 -2.58 12.62
CA LEU A 153 -2.34 -2.08 11.91
C LEU A 153 -1.71 -0.89 12.64
N HIS A 154 -2.50 -0.01 13.27
CA HIS A 154 -2.01 1.15 14.02
C HIS A 154 -1.51 0.83 15.43
N HIS A 155 -1.82 -0.37 15.92
CA HIS A 155 -1.40 -0.91 17.23
C HIS A 155 -0.69 -2.25 17.07
N HIS A 156 0.00 -2.44 15.94
CA HIS A 156 0.60 -3.71 15.57
C HIS A 156 1.61 -4.20 16.61
N ALA A 157 1.35 -5.37 17.21
CA ALA A 157 2.10 -5.88 18.36
C ALA A 157 3.61 -6.09 18.10
N GLY A 158 3.99 -6.34 16.83
CA GLY A 158 5.39 -6.52 16.44
C GLY A 158 6.26 -5.26 16.43
N VAL A 159 5.69 -4.07 16.67
CA VAL A 159 6.42 -2.79 16.66
C VAL A 159 5.93 -1.86 17.77
N ASN A 160 6.81 -0.96 18.23
CA ASN A 160 6.48 -0.04 19.31
C ASN A 160 5.70 1.20 18.82
N ASN A 161 5.15 1.95 19.78
CA ASN A 161 4.35 3.15 19.50
C ASN A 161 5.13 4.24 18.75
N THR A 162 6.43 4.42 19.06
CA THR A 162 7.30 5.38 18.38
C THR A 162 7.44 5.06 16.91
N PHE A 163 7.62 3.78 16.56
CA PHE A 163 7.68 3.32 15.19
C PHE A 163 6.37 3.60 14.45
N LEU A 164 5.24 3.28 15.08
CA LEU A 164 3.90 3.47 14.50
C LEU A 164 3.52 4.95 14.34
N ALA A 165 4.03 5.82 15.20
CA ALA A 165 3.78 7.26 15.14
C ALA A 165 4.57 7.96 14.02
N LEU A 166 5.55 7.30 13.38
CA LEU A 166 6.29 7.87 12.26
C LEU A 166 5.43 7.84 10.99
N PRO A 167 5.18 9.01 10.34
CA PRO A 167 4.38 9.07 9.11
C PRO A 167 4.95 8.27 7.93
N THR A 168 6.25 7.95 7.99
CA THR A 168 6.93 7.11 7.00
C THR A 168 6.61 5.62 7.16
N HIS A 169 6.23 5.19 8.35
CA HIS A 169 6.02 3.77 8.65
C HIS A 169 4.54 3.38 8.69
N SER A 170 3.65 4.28 9.08
CA SER A 170 2.23 3.96 9.14
C SER A 170 1.31 5.10 8.71
N SER A 171 0.06 4.74 8.48
CA SER A 171 -1.04 5.68 8.25
C SER A 171 -1.67 6.23 9.53
N ARG A 172 -1.18 5.86 10.72
CA ARG A 172 -1.80 6.23 12.00
C ARG A 172 -1.95 7.74 12.17
N THR A 173 -0.95 8.50 11.73
CA THR A 173 -0.99 9.97 11.80
C THR A 173 -2.04 10.59 10.88
N ASP A 174 -2.43 9.91 9.79
CA ASP A 174 -3.48 10.39 8.89
C ASP A 174 -4.88 10.27 9.52
N TYR A 175 -5.04 9.39 10.51
CA TYR A 175 -6.28 9.22 11.26
C TYR A 175 -6.35 10.14 12.49
N ALA A 176 -5.18 10.54 13.02
CA ALA A 176 -5.09 11.44 14.17
C ALA A 176 -5.08 12.93 13.81
N GLY A 177 -4.85 13.28 12.55
CA GLY A 177 -4.69 14.67 12.11
C GLY A 177 -5.16 14.90 10.68
N THR A 178 -4.56 15.88 9.99
CA THR A 178 -4.86 16.13 8.58
C THR A 178 -4.29 15.00 7.71
N PRO A 179 -5.13 14.24 7.00
CA PRO A 179 -4.65 13.14 6.18
C PRO A 179 -3.83 13.66 5.00
N ARG A 180 -2.83 12.88 4.61
CA ARG A 180 -2.10 13.12 3.36
C ARG A 180 -3.07 13.06 2.17
N PRO A 181 -2.88 13.88 1.12
CA PRO A 181 -3.85 14.05 0.04
C PRO A 181 -4.08 12.80 -0.85
N TRP A 182 -3.29 11.74 -0.64
CA TRP A 182 -3.37 10.47 -1.36
C TRP A 182 -3.86 9.32 -0.47
N ILE A 183 -4.34 9.64 0.74
CA ILE A 183 -4.94 8.71 1.69
C ILE A 183 -6.34 9.23 2.04
N THR A 184 -7.30 8.32 2.10
CA THR A 184 -8.68 8.63 2.51
C THR A 184 -9.00 7.77 3.73
N PRO A 185 -8.75 8.27 4.96
CA PRO A 185 -9.09 7.53 6.17
C PRO A 185 -10.56 7.12 6.20
N LEU A 186 -10.84 5.91 6.68
CA LEU A 186 -12.21 5.49 6.98
C LEU A 186 -12.61 5.98 8.38
N PRO A 187 -13.91 6.20 8.65
CA PRO A 187 -14.37 6.38 10.02
C PRO A 187 -13.97 5.16 10.86
N LEU A 188 -13.30 5.41 11.99
CA LEU A 188 -13.00 4.36 12.96
C LEU A 188 -14.13 4.30 13.99
N GLU A 189 -14.66 3.11 14.21
CA GLU A 189 -15.61 2.86 15.29
C GLU A 189 -14.84 2.85 16.62
N THR A 190 -15.20 3.76 17.54
CA THR A 190 -14.54 3.90 18.85
C THR A 190 -14.71 2.67 19.74
N ASN A 191 -15.71 1.83 19.47
CA ASN A 191 -16.00 0.58 20.18
C ASN A 191 -15.95 -0.63 19.24
N ALA A 192 -15.13 -0.59 18.19
CA ALA A 192 -14.98 -1.72 17.28
C ALA A 192 -14.65 -2.99 18.09
N PRO A 193 -15.42 -4.07 17.95
CA PRO A 193 -15.11 -5.31 18.64
C PRO A 193 -13.68 -5.77 18.27
N PRO A 194 -12.97 -6.43 19.20
CA PRO A 194 -11.67 -7.00 18.88
C PRO A 194 -11.80 -7.89 17.65
N LEU A 195 -10.76 -7.91 16.83
CA LEU A 195 -10.72 -8.74 15.64
C LEU A 195 -11.14 -10.17 15.96
N ASP A 196 -12.10 -10.68 15.20
CA ASP A 196 -12.52 -12.07 15.31
C ASP A 196 -11.27 -12.96 15.17
N PRO A 197 -10.95 -13.84 16.14
CA PRO A 197 -9.81 -14.75 16.05
C PRO A 197 -9.87 -15.67 14.82
N THR A 198 -11.05 -15.84 14.24
CA THR A 198 -11.28 -16.60 12.99
C THR A 198 -11.12 -15.74 11.73
N SER A 199 -10.94 -14.42 11.89
CA SER A 199 -10.71 -13.51 10.77
C SER A 199 -9.43 -13.90 10.04
N ARG A 200 -9.54 -14.13 8.73
CA ARG A 200 -8.42 -14.56 7.86
C ARG A 200 -7.46 -13.39 7.53
N LEU A 201 -7.26 -12.47 8.47
CA LEU A 201 -6.48 -11.27 8.27
C LEU A 201 -4.99 -11.58 8.14
N LEU A 202 -4.31 -10.80 7.31
CA LEU A 202 -2.90 -11.00 7.00
C LEU A 202 -2.06 -10.11 7.93
N LEU A 203 -2.13 -10.33 9.25
CA LEU A 203 -1.42 -9.51 10.25
C LEU A 203 0.00 -10.00 10.56
N ASP A 204 0.22 -11.32 10.56
CA ASP A 204 1.55 -11.93 10.68
C ASP A 204 2.34 -11.80 9.39
#